data_AF-A0A9N7N107-F1
#
_entry.id   AF-A0A9N7N107-F1
#
_cell.length_a   1.000
_cell.length_b   1.000
_cell.length_c   1.000
_cell.angle_alpha   90.00
_cell.angle_beta   90.00
_cell.angle_gamma   90.00
#
_symmetry.space_group_name_H-M   'P 1'
#
loop_
_entity.id
_entity.type
_entity.pdbx_description
1 polymer ?
#
loop_
_entity_poly.entity_id
_entity_poly.type
_entity_poly.pdbx_seq_one_letter_code
_entity_poly.pdbx_strand_id
1 'polypeptide(L)'
;SLLPFVEFAYNNSYHSSIQMAPYEALYGRKCGSPLYWDDVGERRVLGPKLIEETVEHVELIRQRLRTAQSRMKSTADHHRRDIQFEVGEQAFLRVSPFRGVIRFGKRGKLHPRFIGPFE
;
A
#
# COMPACT_ATOMS: atom_id res chain seq x y z
N SER A 1 4.75 15.54 21.89
CA SER A 1 4.22 14.55 20.93
C SER A 1 5.09 14.56 19.69
N LEU A 2 5.45 13.40 19.13
CA LEU A 2 6.34 13.28 17.95
C LEU A 2 5.59 13.13 16.62
N LEU A 3 4.27 12.98 16.68
CA LEU A 3 3.41 12.69 15.54
C LEU A 3 3.57 13.67 14.36
N PRO A 4 3.65 15.00 14.55
CA PRO A 4 3.80 15.94 13.44
C PRO A 4 5.12 15.76 12.68
N PHE A 5 6.20 15.42 13.37
CA PHE A 5 7.51 15.20 12.75
C PHE A 5 7.55 13.88 11.97
N VAL A 6 6.89 12.83 12.49
CA VAL A 6 6.76 11.55 11.78
C VAL A 6 5.92 11.70 10.52
N GLU A 7 4.80 12.43 10.60
CA GLU A 7 3.96 12.72 9.44
C GLU A 7 4.72 13.53 8.38
N PHE A 8 5.44 14.57 8.81
CA PHE A 8 6.29 15.36 7.92
C PHE A 8 7.36 14.49 7.23
N ALA A 9 8.07 13.65 7.99
CA ALA A 9 9.08 12.77 7.42
C ALA A 9 8.47 11.76 6.42
N TYR A 10 7.31 11.17 6.74
CA TYR A 10 6.62 10.23 5.87
C TYR A 10 6.17 10.88 4.55
N ASN A 11 5.54 12.05 4.60
CA ASN A 11 5.01 12.74 3.43
C ASN A 11 6.11 13.26 2.48
N ASN A 12 7.32 13.46 3.00
CA ASN A 12 8.45 14.00 2.23
C ASN A 12 9.50 12.93 1.84
N SER A 13 9.34 11.70 2.30
CA SER A 13 10.23 10.60 1.92
C SER A 13 9.85 10.05 0.55
N TYR A 14 10.85 9.57 -0.19
CA TYR A 14 10.65 8.93 -1.49
C TYR A 14 9.80 7.66 -1.36
N HIS A 15 8.72 7.56 -2.14
CA HIS A 15 7.84 6.40 -2.17
C HIS A 15 7.99 5.61 -3.47
N SER A 16 8.52 4.40 -3.38
CA SER A 16 8.92 3.57 -4.54
C SER A 16 7.78 3.27 -5.53
N SER A 17 6.53 3.13 -5.08
CA SER A 17 5.39 2.85 -5.97
C SER A 17 5.00 4.03 -6.86
N ILE A 18 5.22 5.27 -6.41
CA ILE A 18 4.91 6.49 -7.17
C ILE A 18 6.18 7.16 -7.71
N GLN A 19 7.35 6.69 -7.30
CA GLN A 19 8.68 7.19 -7.67
C GLN A 19 8.88 8.70 -7.40
N MET A 20 8.29 9.20 -6.32
CA MET A 20 8.40 10.56 -5.80
C MET A 20 7.90 10.59 -4.35
N ALA A 21 8.01 11.73 -3.66
CA ALA A 21 7.39 11.87 -2.34
C ALA A 21 5.87 12.09 -2.44
N PRO A 22 5.05 11.64 -1.47
CA PRO A 22 3.62 11.95 -1.43
C PRO A 22 3.31 13.46 -1.50
N TYR A 23 4.14 14.30 -0.88
CA TYR A 23 4.04 15.76 -0.97
C TYR A 23 4.23 16.26 -2.40
N GLU A 24 5.26 15.76 -3.10
CA GLU A 24 5.53 16.10 -4.50
C GLU A 24 4.38 15.67 -5.41
N ALA A 25 3.81 14.50 -5.17
CA ALA A 25 2.65 14.00 -5.91
C ALA A 25 1.39 14.88 -5.72
N LEU A 26 1.21 15.44 -4.52
CA LEU A 26 0.03 16.26 -4.20
C LEU A 26 0.18 17.71 -4.71
N TYR A 27 1.35 18.29 -4.55
CA TYR A 27 1.58 19.72 -4.82
C TYR A 27 2.37 20.00 -6.11
N GLY A 28 2.85 18.95 -6.80
CA GLY A 28 3.66 19.07 -8.01
C GLY A 28 5.04 19.69 -7.77
N ARG A 29 5.49 19.80 -6.52
CA ARG A 29 6.75 20.44 -6.14
C ARG A 29 7.37 19.79 -4.90
N LYS A 30 8.68 19.95 -4.74
CA LYS A 30 9.39 19.51 -3.53
C LYS A 30 8.96 20.34 -2.32
N CYS A 31 8.94 19.74 -1.14
CA CYS A 31 8.67 20.47 0.08
C CYS A 31 9.84 21.42 0.39
N GLY A 32 9.52 22.70 0.59
CA GLY A 32 10.45 23.65 1.19
C GLY A 32 10.69 23.26 2.64
N SER A 33 11.82 22.62 2.92
CA SER A 33 12.30 22.41 4.28
C SER A 33 13.40 23.44 4.57
N PRO A 34 13.72 23.76 5.84
CA PRO A 34 14.88 24.59 6.16
C PRO A 34 16.21 24.13 5.52
N LEU A 35 16.29 22.87 5.05
CA LEU A 35 17.44 22.30 4.35
C LEU A 35 17.39 22.46 2.81
N TYR A 36 16.25 22.87 2.23
CA TYR A 36 16.04 23.02 0.79
C TYR A 36 15.16 24.26 0.54
N TRP A 37 15.80 25.44 0.48
CA TRP A 37 15.14 26.75 0.43
C TRP A 37 15.07 27.37 -0.97
N ASP A 38 15.42 26.62 -2.02
CA ASP A 38 15.81 27.22 -3.30
C ASP A 38 14.65 27.75 -4.16
N ASP A 39 13.38 27.44 -3.87
CA ASP A 39 12.27 27.75 -4.80
C ASP A 39 11.13 28.62 -4.22
N VAL A 40 11.24 29.13 -2.98
CA VAL A 40 10.13 29.86 -2.32
C VAL A 40 9.81 31.22 -2.98
N GLY A 41 10.65 31.68 -3.92
CA GLY A 41 10.50 32.97 -4.60
C GLY A 41 9.76 32.95 -5.95
N GLU A 42 9.61 31.80 -6.62
CA GLU A 42 8.96 31.78 -7.93
C GLU A 42 7.44 31.70 -7.77
N ARG A 43 6.81 32.87 -7.78
CA ARG A 43 5.36 33.03 -7.87
C ARG A 43 4.90 32.49 -9.24
N ARG A 44 4.69 31.17 -9.34
CA ARG A 44 4.13 30.55 -10.55
C ARG A 44 2.85 31.28 -10.92
N VAL A 45 2.85 31.86 -12.12
CA VAL A 45 1.68 32.53 -12.69
C VAL A 45 0.57 31.48 -12.79
N LEU A 46 -0.49 31.68 -12.01
CA LEU A 46 -1.71 30.86 -12.00
C LEU A 46 -2.36 30.97 -13.38
N GLY A 47 -2.05 30.04 -14.28
CA GLY A 47 -2.54 30.04 -15.66
C GLY A 47 -2.86 28.63 -16.19
N PRO A 48 -3.42 28.53 -17.41
CA PRO A 48 -3.87 27.26 -18.01
C PRO A 48 -2.79 26.17 -18.07
N LYS A 49 -1.52 26.56 -18.25
CA LYS A 49 -0.37 25.65 -18.28
C LYS A 49 -0.22 24.82 -17.00
N LEU A 50 -0.54 25.38 -15.83
CA LEU A 50 -0.47 24.64 -14.58
C LEU A 50 -1.53 23.52 -14.55
N ILE A 51 -2.71 23.77 -15.12
CA ILE A 51 -3.78 22.78 -15.19
C ILE A 51 -3.34 21.60 -16.07
N GLU A 52 -2.76 21.90 -17.24
CA GLU A 52 -2.20 20.87 -18.13
C GLU A 52 -1.10 20.04 -17.43
N GLU A 53 -0.12 20.69 -16.81
CA GLU A 53 0.94 20.02 -16.03
C GLU A 53 0.39 19.15 -14.90
N THR A 54 -0.65 19.59 -14.20
CA THR A 54 -1.27 18.80 -13.11
C THR A 54 -2.02 17.59 -13.64
N VAL A 55 -2.71 17.70 -14.77
CA VAL A 55 -3.41 16.58 -15.40
C VAL A 55 -2.42 15.50 -15.83
N GLU A 56 -1.31 15.89 -16.44
CA GLU A 56 -0.23 14.97 -16.82
C GLU A 56 0.38 14.26 -15.61
N HIS A 57 0.66 15.00 -14.53
CA HIS A 57 1.18 14.42 -13.29
C HIS A 57 0.20 13.42 -12.67
N VAL A 58 -1.10 13.74 -12.62
CA VAL A 58 -2.13 12.84 -12.08
C VAL A 58 -2.19 11.55 -12.90
N GLU A 59 -2.14 11.65 -14.23
CA GLU A 59 -2.16 10.46 -15.08
C GLU A 59 -0.90 9.60 -14.88
N LEU A 60 0.28 10.22 -14.79
CA LEU A 60 1.53 9.53 -14.46
C LEU A 60 1.45 8.79 -13.11
N ILE A 61 0.94 9.44 -12.07
CA ILE A 61 0.79 8.83 -10.74
C ILE A 61 -0.15 7.62 -10.81
N ARG A 62 -1.28 7.73 -11.50
CA ARG A 62 -2.24 6.62 -11.70
C ARG A 62 -1.58 5.45 -12.41
N GLN A 63 -0.82 5.69 -13.46
CA GLN A 63 -0.10 4.65 -14.19
C GLN A 63 0.93 3.94 -13.30
N ARG A 64 1.72 4.70 -12.54
CA ARG A 64 2.71 4.13 -11.60
C ARG A 64 2.05 3.28 -10.51
N LEU A 65 0.94 3.75 -9.94
CA LEU A 65 0.17 3.00 -8.94
C LEU A 65 -0.39 1.70 -9.53
N ARG A 66 -0.96 1.73 -10.75
CA ARG A 66 -1.43 0.52 -11.44
C ARG A 66 -0.29 -0.49 -11.62
N THR A 67 0.87 -0.04 -12.08
CA THR A 67 2.04 -0.92 -12.25
C THR A 67 2.50 -1.52 -10.93
N ALA A 68 2.58 -0.72 -9.86
CA ALA A 68 2.93 -1.21 -8.53
C ALA A 68 1.91 -2.24 -8.01
N GLN A 69 0.62 -1.98 -8.18
CA GLN A 69 -0.46 -2.92 -7.83
C GLN A 69 -0.36 -4.22 -8.62
N SER A 70 -0.15 -4.16 -9.93
CA SER A 70 0.03 -5.35 -10.77
C SER A 70 1.24 -6.18 -10.34
N ARG A 71 2.36 -5.53 -9.97
CA ARG A 71 3.54 -6.23 -9.42
C ARG A 71 3.22 -6.91 -8.10
N MET A 72 2.60 -6.19 -7.16
CA MET A 72 2.20 -6.76 -5.86
C MET A 72 1.25 -7.95 -6.04
N LYS A 73 0.27 -7.83 -6.94
CA LYS A 73 -0.65 -8.91 -7.30
C LYS A 73 0.10 -10.10 -7.87
N SER A 74 0.97 -9.88 -8.87
CA SER A 74 1.75 -10.95 -9.49
C SER A 74 2.60 -11.70 -8.46
N THR A 75 3.29 -11.01 -7.55
CA THR A 75 4.07 -11.65 -6.49
C THR A 75 3.17 -12.42 -5.52
N ALA A 76 2.04 -11.83 -5.10
CA ALA A 76 1.12 -12.48 -4.18
C ALA A 76 0.46 -13.73 -4.78
N ASP A 77 0.10 -13.67 -6.07
CA ASP A 77 -0.57 -14.75 -6.79
C ASP A 77 0.40 -15.86 -7.18
N HIS A 78 1.69 -15.55 -7.42
CA HIS A 78 2.71 -16.56 -7.74
C HIS A 78 2.84 -17.68 -6.68
N HIS A 79 2.51 -17.37 -5.43
CA HIS A 79 2.54 -18.34 -4.32
C HIS A 79 1.17 -18.95 -3.99
N ARG A 80 0.11 -18.56 -4.72
CA ARG A 80 -1.23 -19.14 -4.57
C ARG A 80 -1.38 -20.26 -5.59
N ARG A 81 -1.96 -21.37 -5.16
CA ARG A 81 -2.40 -22.44 -6.04
C ARG A 81 -3.92 -22.43 -6.01
N ASP A 82 -4.53 -22.43 -7.18
CA ASP A 82 -5.94 -22.72 -7.27
C ASP A 82 -6.13 -24.19 -6.92
N ILE A 83 -6.71 -24.44 -5.75
CA ILE A 83 -7.08 -25.77 -5.30
C ILE A 83 -8.59 -25.87 -5.49
N GLN A 84 -9.00 -26.76 -6.38
CA GLN A 84 -10.39 -27.16 -6.53
C GLN A 84 -10.57 -28.49 -5.80
N PHE A 85 -11.74 -28.67 -5.17
CA PHE A 85 -12.11 -29.90 -4.50
C PHE A 85 -13.31 -30.52 -5.23
N GLU A 86 -13.31 -31.83 -5.44
CA GLU A 86 -14.46 -32.57 -5.94
C GLU A 86 -15.42 -32.96 -4.79
N VAL A 87 -16.68 -33.24 -5.13
CA VAL A 87 -17.65 -33.74 -4.14
C VAL A 87 -17.17 -35.11 -3.64
N GLY A 88 -16.95 -35.24 -2.33
CA GLY A 88 -16.38 -36.44 -1.71
C GLY A 88 -14.90 -36.33 -1.35
N GLU A 89 -14.20 -35.26 -1.77
CA GLU A 89 -12.82 -35.01 -1.36
C GLU A 89 -12.75 -34.32 0.00
N GLN A 90 -11.86 -34.80 0.86
CA GLN A 90 -11.74 -34.21 2.18
C GLN A 90 -10.83 -32.98 2.19
N ALA A 91 -11.29 -31.89 2.82
CA ALA A 91 -10.54 -30.64 2.94
C ALA A 91 -10.31 -30.24 4.40
N PHE A 92 -9.20 -29.54 4.64
CA PHE A 92 -8.94 -28.89 5.92
C PHE A 92 -9.36 -27.42 5.87
N LEU A 93 -10.24 -27.01 6.79
CA LEU A 93 -10.69 -25.62 6.87
C LEU A 93 -9.71 -24.79 7.71
N ARG A 94 -9.23 -23.67 7.14
CA ARG A 94 -8.38 -22.72 7.85
C ARG A 94 -9.22 -21.91 8.84
N VAL A 95 -8.83 -21.92 10.11
CA VAL A 95 -9.52 -21.15 11.16
C VAL A 95 -8.91 -19.76 11.28
N SER A 96 -9.75 -18.70 11.26
CA SER A 96 -9.28 -17.32 11.43
C SER A 96 -8.67 -17.11 12.83
N PRO A 97 -7.46 -16.54 12.93
CA PRO A 97 -6.86 -16.25 14.22
C PRO A 97 -7.41 -14.95 14.80
N PHE A 98 -8.63 -14.99 15.32
CA PHE A 98 -9.08 -13.91 16.18
C PHE A 98 -8.36 -13.99 17.52
N ARG A 99 -7.72 -12.88 17.91
CA ARG A 99 -6.99 -12.75 19.17
C ARG A 99 -7.97 -12.94 20.32
N GLY A 100 -7.74 -13.95 21.15
CA GLY A 100 -8.56 -14.21 22.35
C GLY A 100 -9.67 -15.24 22.18
N VAL A 101 -9.93 -15.72 20.97
CA VAL A 101 -10.91 -16.79 20.73
C VAL A 101 -10.30 -18.15 21.08
N ILE A 102 -10.95 -18.88 21.97
CA ILE A 102 -10.62 -20.28 22.29
C ILE A 102 -11.06 -21.13 21.10
N ARG A 103 -10.13 -21.88 20.50
CA ARG A 103 -10.40 -22.76 19.36
C ARG A 103 -10.31 -24.20 19.83
N PHE A 104 -11.39 -24.97 19.77
CA PHE A 104 -11.40 -26.38 20.16
C PHE A 104 -10.79 -26.60 21.56
N GLY A 105 -11.12 -25.69 22.50
CA GLY A 105 -10.60 -25.73 23.87
C GLY A 105 -9.14 -25.30 24.06
N LYS A 106 -8.42 -24.90 23.01
CA LYS A 106 -7.01 -24.47 23.08
C LYS A 106 -6.82 -23.00 22.65
N ARG A 107 -5.97 -22.26 23.37
CA ARG A 107 -5.63 -20.85 23.13
C ARG A 107 -4.11 -20.67 23.26
N GLY A 108 -3.51 -19.82 22.43
CA GLY A 108 -2.09 -19.45 22.55
C GLY A 108 -1.22 -19.82 21.35
N LYS A 109 0.10 -19.68 21.48
CA LYS A 109 1.04 -20.04 20.41
C LYS A 109 0.99 -21.56 20.14
N LEU A 110 1.31 -21.96 18.91
CA LEU A 110 1.40 -23.38 18.48
C LEU A 110 0.08 -24.17 18.43
N HIS A 111 -1.09 -23.53 18.57
CA HIS A 111 -2.34 -24.25 18.29
C HIS A 111 -2.48 -24.56 16.78
N PRO A 112 -3.24 -25.60 16.40
CA PRO A 112 -3.55 -25.89 15.00
C PRO A 112 -4.23 -24.70 14.31
N ARG A 113 -3.85 -24.42 13.06
CA ARG A 113 -4.47 -23.35 12.24
C ARG A 113 -5.55 -23.88 11.30
N PHE A 114 -5.64 -25.19 11.18
CA PHE A 114 -6.55 -25.91 10.30
C PHE A 114 -7.31 -26.97 11.10
N ILE A 115 -8.54 -27.27 10.68
CA ILE A 115 -9.43 -28.26 11.28
C ILE A 115 -10.02 -29.17 10.20
N GLY A 116 -10.43 -30.37 10.56
CA GLY A 116 -10.90 -31.40 9.62
C GLY A 116 -10.05 -32.67 9.71
N PRO A 117 -10.09 -33.56 8.70
CA PRO A 117 -10.64 -33.32 7.37
C PRO A 117 -12.17 -33.44 7.33
N PHE A 118 -12.82 -32.62 6.51
CA PHE A 118 -14.27 -32.64 6.27
C PHE A 118 -14.53 -32.99 4.81
N GLU A 119 -15.58 -33.74 4.54
CA GLU A 119 -16.14 -33.96 3.20
C GLU A 119 -17.08 -32.81 2.81
#